data_AF-A0A1H0IDX8-F1
#
_entry.id   AF-A0A1H0IDX8-F1
#
_cell.length_a   1.000
_cell.length_b   1.000
_cell.length_c   1.000
_cell.angle_alpha   90.00
_cell.angle_beta   90.00
_cell.angle_gamma   90.00
#
_symmetry.space_group_name_H-M   'P 1'
#
loop_
_entity.id
_entity.type
_entity.pdbx_description
1 polymer ?
#
loop_
_entity_poly.entity_id
_entity_poly.type
_entity_poly.pdbx_seq_one_letter_code
_entity_poly.pdbx_strand_id
1 'polypeptide(L)' 'MPKINVEKAFPFSPDGKSVVEIEVGEQEVSDRCAEVAVEHLKVATLVGEGSGKAKTGGKAKADDKKPDAEQPPATETTDE' A
#
# COMPACT_ATOMS: atom_id res chain seq x y z
N MET A 1 -4.39 10.86 14.09
CA MET A 1 -4.09 9.98 12.94
C MET A 1 -3.58 8.67 13.49
N PRO A 2 -4.21 7.53 13.16
CA PRO A 2 -3.77 6.22 13.64
C PRO A 2 -2.42 5.81 13.03
N LYS A 3 -1.68 4.99 13.79
CA LYS A 3 -0.42 4.38 13.32
C LYS A 3 -0.62 2.90 13.11
N ILE A 4 -0.10 2.39 12.01
CA ILE A 4 -0.05 0.96 11.73
C ILE A 4 1.39 0.52 11.49
N ASN A 5 1.72 -0.69 11.94
CA ASN A 5 2.95 -1.37 11.59
C ASN A 5 2.67 -2.33 10.44
N VAL A 6 3.15 -1.97 9.27
CA VAL A 6 2.97 -2.69 8.01
C VAL A 6 3.98 -3.82 7.95
N GLU A 7 3.48 -5.06 8.00
CA GLU A 7 4.32 -6.27 7.88
C GLU A 7 4.63 -6.60 6.41
N LYS A 8 3.76 -6.17 5.48
CA LYS A 8 3.93 -6.40 4.05
C LYS A 8 3.51 -5.17 3.25
N ALA A 9 4.37 -4.72 2.34
CA ALA A 9 4.08 -3.59 1.47
C ALA A 9 2.84 -3.88 0.60
N PHE A 10 2.01 -2.86 0.42
CA PHE A 10 0.76 -3.01 -0.32
C PHE A 10 0.36 -1.72 -1.06
N PRO A 11 -0.29 -1.84 -2.23
CA PRO A 11 -0.84 -0.68 -2.93
C PRO A 11 -2.10 -0.18 -2.23
N PHE A 12 -2.16 1.12 -1.96
CA PHE A 12 -3.32 1.78 -1.36
C PHE A 12 -3.63 3.08 -2.10
N SER A 13 -4.91 3.42 -2.21
CA SER A 13 -5.33 4.70 -2.78
C SER A 13 -6.12 5.49 -1.72
N PRO A 14 -5.50 6.45 -1.04
CA PRO A 14 -6.19 7.27 -0.04
C PRO A 14 -7.34 8.08 -0.68
N ASP A 15 -7.12 8.60 -1.89
CA ASP A 15 -8.05 9.48 -2.60
C ASP A 15 -8.88 8.79 -3.70
N GLY A 16 -8.60 7.52 -4.00
CA GLY A 16 -9.20 6.80 -5.13
C GLY A 16 -8.75 7.27 -6.52
N LYS A 17 -7.81 8.23 -6.58
CA LYS A 17 -7.30 8.82 -7.83
C LYS A 17 -5.89 8.34 -8.19
N SER A 18 -5.10 8.01 -7.18
CA SER A 18 -3.71 7.60 -7.34
C SER A 18 -3.41 6.47 -6.36
N VAL A 19 -2.78 5.42 -6.86
CA VAL A 19 -2.34 4.29 -6.05
C VAL A 19 -0.90 4.56 -5.62
N VAL A 20 -0.67 4.56 -4.31
CA VAL A 20 0.65 4.67 -3.71
C VAL A 20 1.01 3.34 -3.08
N GLU A 21 2.29 2.99 -3.07
CA GLU A 21 2.79 1.81 -2.38
C GLU A 21 3.11 2.17 -0.93
N ILE A 22 2.45 1.51 0.02
CA ILE A 22 2.73 1.66 1.44
C ILE A 22 3.85 0.68 1.79
N GLU A 23 5.01 1.22 2.16
CA GLU A 23 6.18 0.43 2.56
C GLU A 23 5.99 -0.26 3.91
N VAL A 24 6.81 -1.29 4.16
CA VAL A 24 6.86 -2.00 5.43
C VAL A 24 7.43 -1.12 6.56
N GLY A 25 6.88 -1.27 7.77
CA GLY A 25 7.28 -0.51 8.96
C GLY A 25 6.14 0.33 9.54
N GLU A 26 6.49 1.18 10.52
CA GLU A 26 5.53 2.05 11.19
C GLU A 26 5.15 3.23 10.29
N GLN A 27 3.88 3.29 9.90
CA GLN A 27 3.30 4.34 9.08
C GLN A 27 2.14 5.00 9.81
N GLU A 28 2.11 6.33 9.76
CA GLU A 28 0.97 7.12 10.23
C GLU A 28 0.01 7.32 9.04
N VAL A 29 -1.20 6.77 9.16
CA VAL A 29 -2.17 6.71 8.07
C VAL A 29 -3.54 7.22 8.52
N SER A 30 -4.46 7.41 7.58
CA SER A 30 -5.86 7.71 7.89
C SER A 30 -6.60 6.47 8.38
N ASP A 31 -7.72 6.65 9.09
CA ASP A 31 -8.54 5.58 9.65
C ASP A 31 -8.92 4.52 8.60
N ARG A 32 -9.35 4.96 7.41
CA ARG A 32 -9.68 4.07 6.29
C ARG A 32 -8.51 3.18 5.84
N CYS A 33 -7.28 3.71 5.87
CA CYS A 33 -6.10 2.92 5.51
C CYS A 33 -5.79 1.90 6.60
N ALA A 34 -5.92 2.27 7.86
CA ALA A 34 -5.74 1.35 8.98
C ALA A 34 -6.75 0.19 8.93
N GLU A 35 -8.04 0.47 8.72
CA GLU A 35 -9.08 -0.56 8.58
C GLU A 35 -8.79 -1.50 7.40
N VAL A 36 -8.45 -0.95 6.23
CA VAL A 36 -8.14 -1.77 5.05
C VAL A 36 -6.89 -2.61 5.26
N ALA A 37 -5.83 -2.05 5.84
CA ALA A 37 -4.57 -2.75 6.05
C ALA A 37 -4.68 -3.86 7.11
N VAL A 38 -5.46 -3.64 8.16
CA VAL A 38 -5.61 -4.56 9.29
C VAL A 38 -6.73 -5.58 9.07
N GLU A 39 -7.93 -5.14 8.69
CA GLU A 39 -9.10 -6.04 8.61
C GLU A 39 -9.25 -6.72 7.26
N HIS A 40 -9.11 -5.95 6.17
CA HIS A 40 -9.36 -6.46 4.82
C HIS A 40 -8.15 -7.17 4.23
N LEU A 41 -6.99 -6.53 4.27
CA LEU A 41 -5.75 -7.02 3.68
C LEU A 41 -4.95 -7.88 4.67
N LYS A 42 -5.08 -7.63 5.98
CA LYS A 42 -4.32 -8.30 7.05
C LYS A 42 -2.80 -8.27 6.80
N VAL A 43 -2.32 -7.13 6.30
CA VAL A 43 -0.91 -6.85 6.00
C VAL A 43 -0.27 -5.91 7.00
N ALA A 44 -1.04 -5.36 7.95
CA ALA A 44 -0.58 -4.45 8.98
C ALA A 44 -1.28 -4.68 10.32
N THR A 45 -0.75 -4.05 11.37
CA THR A 45 -1.28 -4.10 12.75
C THR A 45 -1.33 -2.69 13.36
N LEU A 46 -2.33 -2.36 14.18
CA LEU A 46 -2.42 -1.05 14.84
C LEU A 46 -1.32 -0.89 15.91
N VAL A 47 -0.66 0.26 15.90
CA VAL A 47 0.39 0.66 16.86
C VAL A 47 -0.18 1.79 17.73
N GLY A 48 -0.44 1.50 19.01
CA GLY A 48 -0.69 2.57 19.99
C GLY A 48 -1.96 2.47 20.83
N GLU A 49 -2.85 1.50 20.63
CA GLU A 49 -3.98 1.29 21.53
C GLU A 49 -4.00 -0.17 22.01
N GLY A 50 -3.94 -0.34 23.33
CA GLY A 50 -3.69 -1.63 23.96
C GLY A 50 -4.75 -2.68 23.62
N SER A 51 -4.25 -3.87 23.28
CA SER A 51 -4.92 -5.18 23.24
C SER A 51 -5.38 -5.69 21.87
N GLY A 52 -4.64 -6.68 21.37
CA GLY A 52 -5.32 -7.91 20.93
C GLY A 52 -5.02 -8.42 19.51
N LYS A 53 -3.85 -9.06 19.37
CA LYS A 53 -3.70 -10.34 18.65
C LYS A 53 -3.97 -10.33 17.12
N ALA A 54 -2.93 -10.06 16.35
CA ALA A 54 -2.72 -10.78 15.09
C ALA A 54 -1.22 -11.01 14.87
N LYS A 55 -0.72 -12.15 15.35
CA LYS A 55 0.49 -12.75 14.79
C LYS A 55 0.06 -13.42 13.48
N THR A 56 0.74 -13.14 12.37
CA THR A 56 1.39 -14.13 11.48
C THR A 56 1.65 -13.50 10.11
N GLY A 57 2.81 -12.86 9.96
CA GLY A 57 3.87 -13.37 9.09
C GLY A 57 3.57 -13.43 7.60
N GLY A 58 3.94 -12.37 6.87
CA GLY A 58 4.03 -12.35 5.42
C GLY A 58 5.45 -12.08 4.94
N LYS A 59 6.26 -13.13 4.78
CA LYS A 59 7.58 -13.07 4.14
C LYS A 59 7.45 -12.51 2.71
N ALA A 60 7.76 -11.22 2.51
CA ALA A 60 7.93 -10.66 1.18
C ALA A 60 9.39 -10.85 0.76
N LYS A 61 9.62 -11.80 -0.16
CA LYS A 61 10.75 -11.67 -1.08
C LYS A 61 10.41 -10.50 -2.00
N ALA A 62 11.15 -9.40 -1.84
CA ALA A 62 11.33 -8.43 -2.89
C ALA A 62 12.09 -9.12 -4.01
N ASP A 63 11.38 -9.50 -5.07
CA ASP A 63 12.01 -9.66 -6.38
C ASP A 63 11.69 -8.38 -7.15
N ASP A 64 12.74 -7.57 -7.25
CA ASP A 64 12.94 -6.43 -8.12
C ASP A 64 12.31 -6.70 -9.49
N LYS A 65 11.19 -6.04 -9.79
CA LYS A 65 10.82 -5.78 -11.17
C LYS A 65 10.27 -4.37 -11.28
N LYS A 66 11.20 -3.46 -11.55
CA LYS A 66 10.95 -2.14 -12.15
C LYS A 66 9.74 -2.22 -13.10
N PRO A 67 8.70 -1.38 -12.96
CA PRO A 67 7.94 -1.01 -14.13
C PRO A 67 8.88 -0.16 -14.99
N ASP A 68 9.46 -0.83 -15.99
CA ASP A 68 10.16 -0.18 -17.08
C ASP A 68 9.25 0.88 -17.67
N ALA A 69 9.79 2.09 -17.73
CA ALA A 69 9.15 3.25 -18.27
C ALA A 69 8.93 3.06 -19.77
N GLU A 70 7.69 2.92 -20.23
CA GLU A 70 7.29 3.40 -21.55
C GLU A 70 5.76 3.51 -21.62
N GLN A 71 5.22 4.64 -21.15
CA GLN A 71 4.09 5.24 -21.85
C GLN A 71 4.70 6.02 -23.01
N PRO A 72 4.66 5.54 -24.27
CA PRO A 72 4.83 6.46 -25.38
C PRO A 72 3.65 7.46 -25.32
N PRO A 73 3.91 8.78 -25.41
CA PRO A 73 2.84 9.76 -25.49
C PRO A 73 2.02 9.47 -26.75
N ALA A 74 0.69 9.54 -26.61
CA ALA A 74 -0.21 9.53 -27.75
C ALA A 74 0.15 10.70 -28.68
N THR A 75 0.81 10.40 -29.80
CA THR A 75 0.90 11.32 -30.91
C THR A 75 -0.23 10.99 -31.87
N GLU A 76 -1.18 11.93 -31.92
CA GLU A 76 -2.10 12.14 -33.03
C GLU A 76 -1.39 11.91 -34.37
N THR A 77 -1.89 10.98 -35.17
CA THR A 77 -1.73 11.03 -36.63
C THR A 77 -3.06 11.49 -37.18
N THR A 78 -3.12 12.78 -37.50
CA THR A 78 -3.94 13.30 -38.59
C THR A 78 -3.32 12.75 -39.89
N ASP A 79 -4.12 12.12 -40.74
CA ASP A 79 -3.83 12.01 -42.17
C ASP A 79 -5.16 11.90 -42.95
N GLU A 80 -5.38 12.96 -43.74
CA GLU A 80 -6.30 13.23 -44.85
C GLU A 80 -7.67 12.52 -44.98
#